data_AF-A0A9E4Y314-F1
#
_entry.id   AF-A0A9E4Y314-F1
#
_cell.length_a   1.000
_cell.length_b   1.000
_cell.length_c   1.000
_cell.angle_alpha   90.00
_cell.angle_beta   90.00
_cell.angle_gamma   90.00
#
_symmetry.space_group_name_H-M   'P 1'
#
loop_
_entity.id
_entity.type
_entity.pdbx_description
1 polymer ?
#
loop_
_entity_poly.entity_id
_entity_poly.type
_entity_poly.pdbx_seq_one_letter_code
_entity_poly.pdbx_strand_id
1 'polypeptide(L)'
;AAKGSGPAFRDGHAALAFAGTGDHEAMGQLRDRLKVLAGQGDPLAQEMTLPLVSGIAAFAEGSYNEAVRLLEPVCQQLERIGGSHAQREVFEDTLLEAYLRAEQFDKGEDMLRTRLSRRASVRDTFWLGRAQSGNHQPDQARSTFQQAAKSWEEYGAASPEYDNLNRLASQSV
;
A
#
# COMPACT_ATOMS: atom_id res chain seq x y z
N ALA A 1 15.92 17.60 12.71
CA ALA A 1 16.77 16.86 11.76
C ALA A 1 16.21 17.04 10.34
N ALA A 2 17.06 16.97 9.32
CA ALA A 2 17.01 17.66 8.03
C ALA A 2 15.68 17.68 7.23
N LYS A 3 15.34 18.88 6.72
CA LYS A 3 14.37 19.11 5.63
C LYS A 3 14.96 18.60 4.31
N GLY A 4 14.70 17.34 3.98
CA GLY A 4 15.06 16.71 2.71
C GLY A 4 14.96 15.19 2.77
N SER A 5 14.51 14.54 1.69
CA SER A 5 14.42 13.08 1.62
C SER A 5 15.80 12.43 1.67
N GLY A 6 16.07 11.68 2.74
CA GLY A 6 17.31 10.94 2.98
C GLY A 6 17.44 9.68 2.11
N PRO A 7 18.59 8.97 2.19
CA PRO A 7 18.84 7.74 1.42
C PRO A 7 17.74 6.69 1.59
N ALA A 8 17.26 6.45 2.81
CA ALA A 8 16.21 5.47 3.09
C ALA A 8 14.90 5.72 2.32
N PHE A 9 14.46 6.98 2.24
CA PHE A 9 13.28 7.34 1.44
C PHE A 9 13.50 7.09 -0.06
N ARG A 10 14.68 7.44 -0.57
CA ARG A 10 15.01 7.21 -1.99
C ARG A 10 15.06 5.72 -2.30
N ASP A 11 15.60 4.92 -1.38
CA ASP A 11 15.67 3.47 -1.50
C ASP A 11 14.28 2.84 -1.54
N GLY A 12 13.35 3.29 -0.70
CA GLY A 12 11.94 2.86 -0.75
C GLY A 12 11.27 3.17 -2.09
N HIS A 13 11.45 4.38 -2.62
CA HIS A 13 10.90 4.74 -3.94
C HIS A 13 11.60 4.04 -5.10
N ALA A 14 12.90 3.81 -5.01
CA ALA A 14 13.64 3.02 -5.99
C ALA A 14 13.11 1.59 -6.04
N ALA A 15 12.85 0.98 -4.87
CA ALA A 15 12.24 -0.34 -4.80
C ALA A 15 10.86 -0.39 -5.49
N LEU A 16 10.01 0.62 -5.30
CA LEU A 16 8.74 0.71 -6.03
C LEU A 16 8.95 0.82 -7.55
N ALA A 17 9.93 1.61 -8.00
CA ALA A 17 10.26 1.73 -9.42
C ALA A 17 10.73 0.40 -9.99
N PHE A 18 11.68 -0.28 -9.34
CA PHE A 18 12.20 -1.57 -9.77
C PHE A 18 11.12 -2.65 -9.79
N ALA A 19 10.24 -2.67 -8.79
CA ALA A 19 9.08 -3.56 -8.78
C ALA A 19 8.14 -3.29 -9.96
N GLY A 20 7.84 -2.01 -10.23
CA GLY A 20 6.95 -1.61 -11.33
C GLY A 20 7.52 -1.89 -12.73
N THR A 21 8.84 -1.90 -12.88
CA THR A 21 9.52 -2.19 -14.16
C THR A 21 9.97 -3.64 -14.31
N GLY A 22 9.81 -4.48 -13.27
CA GLY A 22 10.34 -5.84 -13.27
C GLY A 22 11.87 -5.92 -13.23
N ASP A 23 12.54 -4.88 -12.71
CA ASP A 23 14.00 -4.84 -12.60
C ASP A 23 14.47 -5.61 -11.35
N HIS A 24 14.45 -6.94 -11.47
CA HIS A 24 14.83 -7.84 -10.40
C HIS A 24 16.32 -7.73 -10.03
N GLU A 25 17.18 -7.35 -10.99
CA GLU A 25 18.61 -7.17 -10.74
C GLU A 25 18.87 -5.96 -9.85
N ALA A 26 18.34 -4.79 -10.20
CA ALA A 26 18.49 -3.58 -9.41
C ALA A 26 17.85 -3.73 -8.01
N MET A 27 16.70 -4.40 -7.93
CA MET A 27 16.07 -4.76 -6.65
C MET A 27 16.99 -5.65 -5.79
N GLY A 28 17.63 -6.65 -6.40
CA GLY A 28 18.58 -7.54 -5.72
C GLY A 28 19.79 -6.78 -5.17
N GLN A 29 20.42 -5.95 -6.01
CA GLN A 29 21.57 -5.13 -5.61
C GLN A 29 21.22 -4.16 -4.47
N LEU A 30 20.04 -3.53 -4.53
CA LEU A 30 19.54 -2.66 -3.47
C LEU A 30 19.37 -3.43 -2.15
N ARG A 31 18.73 -4.60 -2.18
CA ARG A 31 18.54 -5.44 -0.99
C ARG A 31 19.87 -5.91 -0.40
N ASP A 32 20.82 -6.32 -1.22
CA ASP A 32 22.11 -6.82 -0.74
C ASP A 32 22.93 -5.72 -0.09
N ARG A 33 22.94 -4.50 -0.65
CA ARG A 33 23.54 -3.34 0.01
C ARG A 33 22.89 -3.07 1.38
N LEU A 34 21.56 -3.12 1.46
CA LEU A 34 20.84 -2.89 2.71
C LEU A 34 21.09 -3.98 3.75
N LYS A 35 21.23 -5.25 3.34
CA LYS A 35 21.65 -6.35 4.23
C LYS A 35 23.03 -6.11 4.82
N VAL A 36 23.98 -5.61 4.02
CA VAL A 36 25.33 -5.27 4.51
C VAL A 36 25.26 -4.17 5.57
N LEU A 37 24.50 -3.09 5.32
CA LEU A 37 24.33 -2.00 6.29
C LEU A 37 23.68 -2.49 7.59
N ALA A 38 22.61 -3.29 7.49
CA ALA A 38 21.97 -3.89 8.66
C ALA A 38 22.93 -4.81 9.44
N GLY A 39 23.72 -5.62 8.74
CA GLY A 39 24.74 -6.49 9.34
C GLY A 39 25.90 -5.74 10.01
N GLN A 40 26.14 -4.50 9.59
CA GLN A 40 27.09 -3.58 10.23
C GLN A 40 26.49 -2.80 11.41
N GLY A 41 25.22 -3.05 11.75
CA GLY A 41 24.54 -2.44 12.88
C GLY A 41 23.89 -1.09 12.60
N ASP A 42 23.61 -0.73 11.34
CA ASP A 42 22.80 0.44 11.03
C ASP A 42 21.32 0.17 11.42
N PRO A 43 20.79 0.86 12.45
CA PRO A 43 19.44 0.60 12.95
C PRO A 43 18.35 1.05 11.96
N LEU A 44 18.59 2.09 11.15
CA LEU A 44 17.62 2.56 10.17
C LEU A 44 17.56 1.59 8.98
N ALA A 45 18.69 0.99 8.59
CA ALA A 45 18.70 -0.07 7.60
C ALA A 45 17.98 -1.32 8.14
N GLN A 46 18.31 -1.76 9.35
CA GLN A 46 17.77 -2.98 9.96
C GLN A 46 16.26 -2.90 10.23
N GLU A 47 15.80 -1.83 10.87
CA GLU A 47 14.42 -1.73 11.36
C GLU A 47 13.45 -1.17 10.33
N MET A 48 13.92 -0.34 9.40
CA MET A 48 13.04 0.40 8.48
C MET A 48 13.30 0.06 7.02
N THR A 49 14.52 0.29 6.54
CA THR A 49 14.76 0.36 5.09
C THR A 49 14.83 -1.03 4.45
N LEU A 50 15.52 -1.98 5.08
CA LEU A 50 15.60 -3.35 4.58
C LEU A 50 14.24 -4.07 4.62
N PRO A 51 13.44 -4.02 5.70
CA PRO A 51 12.10 -4.61 5.70
C PRO A 51 11.18 -3.93 4.69
N LEU A 52 11.21 -2.59 4.56
CA LEU A 52 10.41 -1.87 3.56
C LEU A 52 10.71 -2.34 2.13
N VAL A 53 11.99 -2.32 1.73
CA VAL A 53 12.40 -2.75 0.38
C VAL A 53 12.11 -4.24 0.16
N SER A 54 12.36 -5.08 1.16
CA SER A 54 12.10 -6.52 1.05
C SER A 54 10.61 -6.83 0.96
N GLY A 55 9.77 -6.07 1.67
CA GLY A 55 8.31 -6.18 1.60
C GLY A 55 7.74 -5.76 0.25
N ILE A 56 8.28 -4.70 -0.35
CA ILE A 56 7.94 -4.28 -1.72
C ILE A 56 8.34 -5.37 -2.73
N ALA A 57 9.53 -5.97 -2.58
CA ALA A 57 9.96 -7.08 -3.44
C ALA A 57 9.03 -8.30 -3.29
N ALA A 58 8.71 -8.70 -2.06
CA ALA A 58 7.78 -9.79 -1.80
C ALA A 58 6.39 -9.53 -2.40
N PHE A 59 5.90 -8.28 -2.35
CA PHE A 59 4.65 -7.89 -2.99
C PHE A 59 4.72 -8.07 -4.51
N ALA A 60 5.80 -7.62 -5.14
CA ALA A 60 6.02 -7.75 -6.59
C ALA A 60 6.09 -9.22 -7.04
N GLU A 61 6.62 -10.10 -6.19
CA GLU A 61 6.73 -11.54 -6.40
C GLU A 61 5.41 -12.30 -6.11
N GLY A 62 4.34 -11.61 -5.70
CA GLY A 62 3.06 -12.22 -5.33
C GLY A 62 3.05 -12.90 -3.96
N SER A 63 4.13 -12.76 -3.18
CA SER A 63 4.26 -13.30 -1.82
C SER A 63 3.57 -12.39 -0.80
N TYR A 64 2.25 -12.22 -0.92
CA TYR A 64 1.51 -11.17 -0.19
C TYR A 64 1.55 -11.32 1.33
N ASN A 65 1.50 -12.54 1.87
CA ASN A 65 1.65 -12.76 3.31
C ASN A 65 3.03 -12.32 3.83
N GLU A 66 4.09 -12.54 3.05
CA GLU A 66 5.44 -12.10 3.39
C GLU A 66 5.58 -10.57 3.27
N ALA A 67 4.95 -9.99 2.25
CA ALA A 67 4.86 -8.54 2.11
C ALA A 67 4.18 -7.92 3.34
N VAL A 68 3.04 -8.44 3.79
CA VAL A 68 2.38 -8.00 5.02
C VAL A 68 3.31 -8.09 6.22
N ARG A 69 3.96 -9.24 6.43
CA ARG A 69 4.86 -9.48 7.57
C ARG A 69 5.99 -8.45 7.64
N LEU A 70 6.51 -8.02 6.49
CA LEU A 70 7.62 -7.07 6.38
C LEU A 70 7.16 -5.61 6.41
N LEU A 71 6.02 -5.29 5.80
CA LEU A 71 5.52 -3.93 5.63
C LEU A 71 4.71 -3.42 6.83
N GLU A 72 3.96 -4.27 7.52
CA GLU A 72 3.09 -3.88 8.63
C GLU A 72 3.86 -3.15 9.77
N PRO A 73 5.01 -3.65 10.25
CA PRO A 73 5.76 -2.97 11.31
C PRO A 73 6.35 -1.62 10.87
N VAL A 74 6.77 -1.51 9.60
CA VAL A 74 7.42 -0.28 9.09
C VAL A 74 6.42 0.80 8.74
N CYS A 75 5.20 0.44 8.30
CA CYS A 75 4.17 1.40 7.93
C CYS A 75 3.75 2.30 9.11
N GLN A 76 3.86 1.79 10.33
CA GLN A 76 3.54 2.55 11.55
C GLN A 76 4.55 3.66 11.87
N GLN A 77 5.70 3.69 11.21
CA GLN A 77 6.83 4.58 11.56
C GLN A 77 7.49 5.21 10.32
N LEU A 78 6.76 5.34 9.21
CA LEU A 78 7.33 5.82 7.93
C LEU A 78 7.94 7.23 8.02
N GLU A 79 7.61 8.04 9.03
CA GLU A 79 8.26 9.33 9.27
C GLU A 79 9.77 9.22 9.52
N ARG A 80 10.24 8.04 9.99
CA ARG A 80 11.65 7.77 10.23
C ARG A 80 12.49 7.79 8.96
N ILE A 81 11.91 7.49 7.80
CA ILE A 81 12.65 7.50 6.51
C ILE A 81 12.62 8.87 5.82
N GLY A 82 11.78 9.80 6.28
CA GLY A 82 11.60 11.14 5.69
C GLY A 82 10.54 11.19 4.59
N GLY A 83 10.52 12.28 3.82
CA GLY A 83 9.52 12.53 2.79
C GLY A 83 8.18 13.06 3.31
N SER A 84 7.38 13.64 2.41
CA SER A 84 6.04 14.14 2.75
C SER A 84 5.06 13.00 2.99
N HIS A 85 3.94 13.31 3.64
CA HIS A 85 2.89 12.33 3.89
C HIS A 85 2.34 11.73 2.58
N ALA A 86 2.05 12.58 1.59
CA ALA A 86 1.59 12.15 0.27
C ALA A 86 2.56 11.20 -0.45
N GLN A 87 3.87 11.39 -0.26
CA GLN A 87 4.88 10.50 -0.83
C GLN A 87 4.98 9.17 -0.11
N ARG A 88 4.66 9.11 1.19
CA ARG A 88 4.70 7.87 1.98
C ARG A 88 3.42 7.03 1.83
N GLU A 89 2.32 7.66 1.40
CA GLU A 89 1.03 7.01 1.17
C GLU A 89 1.13 5.81 0.21
N VAL A 90 2.06 5.83 -0.75
CA VAL A 90 2.28 4.68 -1.66
C VAL A 90 2.73 3.40 -0.94
N PHE A 91 3.46 3.52 0.17
CA PHE A 91 3.89 2.35 0.97
C PHE A 91 2.71 1.79 1.77
N GLU A 92 1.88 2.69 2.31
CA GLU A 92 0.61 2.32 2.97
C GLU A 92 -0.35 1.66 1.98
N ASP A 93 -0.47 2.18 0.76
CA ASP A 93 -1.31 1.60 -0.30
C ASP A 93 -0.79 0.21 -0.73
N THR A 94 0.54 0.02 -0.74
CA THR A 94 1.16 -1.29 -1.01
C THR A 94 0.81 -2.30 0.09
N LEU A 95 0.91 -1.92 1.36
CA LEU A 95 0.51 -2.77 2.49
C LEU A 95 -1.00 -3.09 2.44
N LEU A 96 -1.83 -2.09 2.13
CA LEU A 96 -3.27 -2.27 2.04
C LEU A 96 -3.63 -3.31 0.96
N GLU A 97 -3.07 -3.20 -0.24
CA GLU A 97 -3.31 -4.19 -1.29
C GLU A 97 -2.73 -5.56 -0.90
N ALA A 98 -1.60 -5.60 -0.18
CA ALA A 98 -1.04 -6.84 0.35
C ALA A 98 -2.02 -7.53 1.33
N TYR A 99 -2.70 -6.79 2.21
CA TYR A 99 -3.76 -7.36 3.06
C TYR A 99 -4.88 -7.97 2.22
N LEU A 100 -5.39 -7.23 1.23
CA LEU A 100 -6.51 -7.70 0.41
C LEU A 100 -6.14 -8.96 -0.40
N ARG A 101 -4.92 -9.04 -0.92
CA ARG A 101 -4.46 -10.22 -1.69
C ARG A 101 -4.00 -11.39 -0.83
N ALA A 102 -3.63 -11.13 0.42
CA ALA A 102 -3.35 -12.16 1.42
C ALA A 102 -4.62 -12.63 2.13
N GLU A 103 -5.81 -12.17 1.72
CA GLU A 103 -7.11 -12.45 2.37
C GLU A 103 -7.17 -12.01 3.85
N GLN A 104 -6.33 -11.08 4.26
CA GLN A 104 -6.34 -10.46 5.59
C GLN A 104 -7.29 -9.26 5.62
N PHE A 105 -8.55 -9.49 5.22
CA PHE A 105 -9.52 -8.44 4.95
C PHE A 105 -9.86 -7.58 6.18
N ASP A 106 -9.93 -8.18 7.38
CA ASP A 106 -10.14 -7.44 8.64
C ASP A 106 -9.10 -6.34 8.86
N LYS A 107 -7.82 -6.65 8.61
CA LYS A 107 -6.74 -5.67 8.75
C LYS A 107 -6.84 -4.56 7.70
N GLY A 108 -7.19 -4.92 6.47
CA GLY A 108 -7.42 -3.95 5.40
C GLY A 108 -8.59 -3.01 5.72
N GLU A 109 -9.69 -3.57 6.24
CA GLU A 109 -10.87 -2.83 6.68
C GLU A 109 -10.53 -1.87 7.83
N ASP A 110 -9.83 -2.33 8.88
CA ASP A 110 -9.42 -1.49 10.02
C ASP A 110 -8.53 -0.32 9.59
N MET A 111 -7.56 -0.59 8.70
CA MET A 111 -6.68 0.42 8.13
C MET A 111 -7.49 1.48 7.37
N LEU A 112 -8.45 1.06 6.54
CA LEU A 112 -9.29 1.95 5.76
C LEU A 112 -10.25 2.78 6.62
N ARG A 113 -10.87 2.17 7.63
CA ARG A 113 -11.70 2.89 8.61
C ARG A 113 -10.88 3.97 9.34
N THR A 114 -9.64 3.65 9.70
CA THR A 114 -8.71 4.63 10.29
C THR A 114 -8.41 5.78 9.33
N ARG A 115 -8.10 5.52 8.06
CA ARG A 115 -7.84 6.57 7.05
C ARG A 115 -9.06 7.45 6.82
N LEU A 116 -10.23 6.84 6.62
CA LEU A 116 -11.50 7.54 6.39
C LEU A 116 -11.95 8.39 7.59
N SER A 117 -11.61 7.99 8.82
CA SER A 117 -11.87 8.81 10.02
C SER A 117 -11.08 10.13 10.04
N ARG A 118 -9.94 10.18 9.34
CA ARG A 118 -9.06 11.35 9.28
C ARG A 118 -9.35 12.24 8.07
N ARG A 119 -9.72 11.62 6.94
CA ARG A 119 -9.97 12.31 5.67
C ARG A 119 -10.94 11.53 4.80
N ALA A 120 -11.97 12.19 4.30
CA ALA A 120 -12.84 11.62 3.27
C ALA A 120 -12.02 11.33 1.99
N SER A 121 -12.13 10.12 1.46
CA SER A 121 -11.44 9.67 0.26
C SER A 121 -12.32 8.70 -0.51
N VAL A 122 -12.75 9.07 -1.72
CA VAL A 122 -13.58 8.19 -2.57
C VAL A 122 -12.85 6.88 -2.88
N ARG A 123 -11.54 6.98 -3.13
CA ARG A 123 -10.65 5.83 -3.31
C ARG A 123 -10.69 4.89 -2.12
N ASP A 124 -10.53 5.41 -0.89
CA ASP A 124 -10.49 4.58 0.30
C ASP A 124 -11.88 3.99 0.61
N THR A 125 -12.96 4.72 0.33
CA THR A 125 -14.33 4.17 0.40
C THR A 125 -14.52 3.00 -0.55
N PHE A 126 -14.02 3.08 -1.79
CA PHE A 126 -14.09 1.94 -2.70
C PHE A 126 -13.29 0.73 -2.23
N TRP A 127 -12.08 0.95 -1.72
CA TRP A 127 -11.25 -0.12 -1.18
C TRP A 127 -11.89 -0.74 0.07
N LEU A 128 -12.65 0.04 0.85
CA LEU A 128 -13.39 -0.48 2.01
C LEU A 128 -14.48 -1.46 1.55
N GLY A 129 -15.21 -1.14 0.49
CA GLY A 129 -16.17 -2.07 -0.11
C GLY A 129 -15.52 -3.38 -0.56
N ARG A 130 -14.30 -3.32 -1.12
CA ARG A 130 -13.52 -4.52 -1.47
C ARG A 130 -13.16 -5.36 -0.24
N ALA A 131 -12.67 -4.73 0.83
CA ALA A 131 -12.35 -5.43 2.07
C ALA A 131 -13.59 -6.11 2.67
N GLN A 132 -14.71 -5.39 2.76
CA GLN A 132 -15.99 -5.92 3.26
C GLN A 132 -16.53 -7.08 2.41
N SER A 133 -16.32 -7.03 1.08
CA SER A 133 -16.69 -8.13 0.19
C SER A 133 -15.90 -9.40 0.53
N GLY A 134 -14.58 -9.29 0.73
CA GLY A 134 -13.72 -10.39 1.16
C GLY A 134 -14.05 -10.91 2.56
N ASN A 135 -14.53 -10.03 3.44
CA ASN A 135 -15.04 -10.36 4.78
C ASN A 135 -16.44 -11.01 4.78
N HIS A 136 -17.00 -11.35 3.61
CA HIS A 136 -18.34 -11.92 3.48
C HIS A 136 -19.44 -11.04 4.10
N GLN A 137 -19.30 -9.71 3.98
CA GLN A 137 -20.27 -8.71 4.42
C GLN A 137 -20.95 -8.03 3.21
N PRO A 138 -21.72 -8.77 2.38
CA PRO A 138 -22.16 -8.30 1.07
C PRO A 138 -23.07 -7.07 1.11
N ASP A 139 -23.94 -6.94 2.11
CA ASP A 139 -24.84 -5.80 2.21
C ASP A 139 -24.09 -4.51 2.62
N GLN A 140 -23.10 -4.63 3.51
CA GLN A 140 -22.22 -3.51 3.86
C GLN A 140 -21.39 -3.09 2.64
N ALA A 141 -20.76 -4.06 1.98
CA ALA A 141 -19.97 -3.81 0.78
C ALA A 141 -20.79 -3.10 -0.31
N ARG A 142 -22.03 -3.56 -0.56
CA ARG A 142 -22.94 -2.93 -1.54
C ARG A 142 -23.22 -1.48 -1.17
N SER A 143 -23.55 -1.19 0.08
CA SER A 143 -23.80 0.18 0.55
C SER A 143 -22.56 1.06 0.38
N THR A 144 -21.38 0.54 0.72
CA THR A 144 -20.12 1.26 0.62
C THR A 144 -19.71 1.52 -0.83
N PHE A 145 -19.92 0.57 -1.74
CA PHE A 145 -19.72 0.80 -3.18
C PHE A 145 -20.67 1.84 -3.75
N GLN A 146 -21.95 1.82 -3.36
CA GLN A 146 -22.92 2.84 -3.78
C GLN A 146 -22.51 4.24 -3.30
N GLN A 147 -21.99 4.34 -2.07
CA GLN A 147 -21.44 5.59 -1.55
C GLN A 147 -20.24 6.08 -2.39
N ALA A 148 -19.29 5.19 -2.71
CA ALA A 148 -18.14 5.55 -3.52
C ALA A 148 -18.57 6.02 -4.93
N ALA A 149 -19.47 5.30 -5.59
CA ALA A 149 -20.01 5.66 -6.91
C ALA A 149 -20.67 7.05 -6.90
N LYS A 150 -21.55 7.30 -5.94
CA LYS A 150 -22.21 8.60 -5.78
C LYS A 150 -21.20 9.73 -5.58
N SER A 151 -20.19 9.53 -4.71
CA SER A 151 -19.15 10.55 -4.51
C SER A 151 -18.32 10.78 -5.78
N TRP A 152 -18.02 9.76 -6.58
CA TRP A 152 -17.34 9.94 -7.87
C TRP A 152 -18.15 10.77 -8.86
N GLU A 153 -19.47 10.57 -8.92
CA GLU A 153 -20.37 11.37 -9.76
C GLU A 153 -20.37 12.85 -9.35
N GLU A 154 -20.33 13.13 -8.05
CA GLU A 154 -20.26 14.48 -7.49
C GLU A 154 -18.92 15.19 -7.76
N TYR A 155 -17.81 14.45 -7.92
CA TYR A 155 -16.47 15.00 -8.17
C TYR A 155 -16.05 15.09 -9.65
N GLY A 156 -16.86 14.60 -10.61
CA GLY A 156 -16.64 14.75 -12.07
C GLY A 156 -16.35 13.43 -12.80
N ALA A 157 -17.43 12.74 -13.20
CA ALA A 157 -17.45 11.40 -13.79
C ALA A 157 -17.04 11.28 -15.28
N ALA A 158 -15.78 11.57 -15.61
CA ALA A 158 -15.27 11.27 -16.95
C ALA A 158 -13.82 10.76 -16.93
N SER A 159 -13.50 9.80 -16.06
CA SER A 159 -12.18 9.18 -16.03
C SER A 159 -12.25 7.68 -16.37
N PRO A 160 -11.30 7.13 -17.15
CA PRO A 160 -11.24 5.69 -17.50
C PRO A 160 -11.23 4.74 -16.29
N GLU A 161 -10.78 5.23 -15.13
CA GLU A 161 -10.78 4.50 -13.87
C GLU A 161 -12.20 4.24 -13.35
N TYR A 162 -13.14 5.17 -13.58
CA TYR A 162 -14.57 4.98 -13.24
C TYR A 162 -15.20 3.84 -14.04
N ASP A 163 -14.89 3.76 -15.34
CA ASP A 163 -15.41 2.71 -16.22
C ASP A 163 -14.83 1.32 -15.90
N ASN A 164 -13.54 1.26 -15.54
CA ASN A 164 -12.90 0.03 -15.09
C ASN A 164 -13.53 -0.50 -13.79
N LEU A 165 -13.84 0.41 -12.87
CA LEU A 165 -14.43 0.10 -11.57
C LEU A 165 -15.87 -0.42 -11.68
N ASN A 166 -16.70 0.23 -12.49
CA ASN A 166 -18.07 -0.23 -12.77
C ASN A 166 -18.09 -1.61 -13.44
N ARG A 167 -17.08 -1.91 -14.27
CA ARG A 167 -16.95 -3.23 -14.89
C ARG A 167 -16.60 -4.32 -13.88
N LEU A 168 -15.73 -4.01 -12.91
CA LEU A 168 -15.39 -4.95 -11.83
C LEU A 168 -16.56 -5.16 -10.86
N ALA A 169 -17.30 -4.09 -10.52
CA ALA A 169 -18.46 -4.16 -9.64
C ALA A 169 -19.64 -4.95 -10.24
N SER A 170 -19.78 -4.96 -11.57
CA SER A 170 -20.84 -5.69 -12.28
C SER A 170 -20.52 -7.17 -12.55
N GLN A 171 -19.26 -7.60 -12.37
CA GLN A 171 -18.82 -8.98 -12.57
C GLN A 171 -18.87 -9.83 -11.27
N SER A 172 -19.33 -9.24 -10.16
CA SER A 172 -19.40 -9.89 -8.84
C SER A 172 -20.82 -10.36 -8.46
N VAL A 173 -21.69 -10.61 -9.46
CA VAL A 173 -23.04 -11.19 -9.27
C VAL A 173 -23.11 -12.56 -9.91
#